data_AF-A0A524D0E9-F1
#
_entry.id   AF-A0A524D0E9-F1
#
_cell.length_a   1.000
_cell.length_b   1.000
_cell.length_c   1.000
_cell.angle_alpha   90.00
_cell.angle_beta   90.00
_cell.angle_gamma   90.00
#
_symmetry.space_group_name_H-M   'P 1'
#
loop_
_entity.id
_entity.type
_entity.pdbx_description
1 polymer ?
#
loop_
_entity_poly.entity_id
_entity_poly.type
_entity_poly.pdbx_seq_one_letter_code
_entity_poly.pdbx_strand_id
1 'polypeptide(L)'
;MDRESIENKLIKTYEKQKKFDNLPKEEKEPTVKLTEKEIQMIAEIAASKVREINNNEGPKSEVLDNYFDLLEPKKQVIHQREFSQGVRIAGWIILSLCGWYWIYFFFILQEYEPLTYTTYITLILISLTCINKFESIMLNSITCLTVYGFISISFWLLVVTNNIAHFIGGFVLHLAMGFFQGYLVLHKRIPMSKRYLICGFLFYTIFLSSYDQFQRLNIMTGQQEIFTDLATAVHFFYSLGISLILIYWYKKRYGILLP
;
A
#
# COMPACT_ATOMS: atom_id res chain seq x y z
N MET A 1 16.92 -43.39 40.56
CA MET A 1 17.23 -42.94 39.18
C MET A 1 18.56 -43.55 38.82
N ASP A 2 18.56 -44.56 37.94
CA ASP A 2 19.72 -45.41 37.65
C ASP A 2 20.84 -44.65 36.95
N ARG A 3 22.09 -44.80 37.41
CA ARG A 3 23.29 -44.22 36.75
C ARG A 3 23.38 -44.61 35.28
N GLU A 4 22.98 -45.85 34.98
CA GLU A 4 22.97 -46.43 33.63
C GLU A 4 21.97 -45.72 32.70
N SER A 5 20.89 -45.15 33.26
CA SER A 5 19.91 -44.35 32.51
C SER A 5 20.45 -42.98 32.10
N ILE A 6 21.30 -42.39 32.95
CA ILE A 6 21.89 -41.06 32.71
C ILE A 6 23.02 -41.16 31.68
N GLU A 7 23.90 -42.17 31.77
CA GLU A 7 24.96 -42.41 30.80
C GLU A 7 24.40 -42.68 29.40
N ASN A 8 23.37 -43.51 29.29
CA ASN A 8 22.70 -43.77 28.01
C ASN A 8 22.05 -42.52 27.39
N LYS A 9 21.58 -41.58 28.23
CA LYS A 9 21.00 -40.32 27.77
C LYS A 9 22.08 -39.35 27.28
N LEU A 10 23.24 -39.32 27.94
CA LEU A 10 24.39 -38.50 27.56
C LEU A 10 25.03 -39.01 26.26
N ILE A 11 25.23 -40.32 26.12
CA ILE A 11 25.77 -40.94 24.90
C ILE A 11 24.86 -40.63 23.70
N LYS A 12 23.54 -40.81 23.84
CA LYS A 12 22.58 -40.47 22.79
C LYS A 12 22.59 -38.98 22.42
N THR A 13 22.86 -38.10 23.38
CA THR A 13 22.93 -36.64 23.13
C THR A 13 24.22 -36.28 22.37
N TYR A 14 25.34 -36.90 22.75
CA TYR A 14 26.64 -36.73 22.10
C TYR A 14 26.65 -37.26 20.66
N GLU A 15 26.03 -38.44 20.42
CA GLU A 15 25.87 -38.99 19.08
C GLU A 15 24.96 -38.13 18.19
N LYS A 16 23.93 -37.50 18.78
CA LYS A 16 23.04 -36.58 18.07
C LYS A 16 23.78 -35.31 17.65
N GLN A 17 24.64 -34.76 18.50
CA GLN A 17 25.49 -33.61 18.16
C GLN A 17 26.53 -33.94 17.08
N LYS A 18 27.20 -35.10 17.17
CA LYS A 18 28.17 -35.56 16.17
C LYS A 18 27.55 -35.81 14.79
N LYS A 19 26.22 -36.01 14.73
CA LYS A 19 25.46 -36.12 13.48
C LYS A 19 25.12 -34.76 12.85
N PHE A 20 25.11 -33.67 13.63
CA PHE A 20 24.92 -32.30 13.13
C PHE A 20 26.24 -31.65 12.70
N ASP A 21 27.37 -31.99 13.33
CA ASP A 21 28.69 -31.46 12.97
C ASP A 21 29.26 -32.06 11.67
N ASN A 22 28.66 -33.12 11.15
CA ASN A 22 29.03 -33.79 9.88
C ASN A 22 28.08 -33.46 8.72
N LEU A 23 27.23 -32.43 8.84
CA LEU A 23 26.53 -31.88 7.68
C LEU A 23 27.55 -31.14 6.80
N PRO A 24 27.60 -31.41 5.49
CA PRO A 24 28.52 -30.70 4.60
C PRO A 24 28.25 -29.19 4.68
N LYS A 25 29.33 -28.44 4.94
CA LYS A 25 29.35 -26.97 4.95
C LYS A 25 28.85 -26.45 3.61
N GLU A 26 27.91 -25.49 3.68
CA GLU A 26 27.53 -24.53 2.63
C GLU A 26 28.00 -24.88 1.21
N GLU A 27 27.23 -25.71 0.51
CA GLU A 27 27.21 -25.62 -0.95
C GLU A 27 26.47 -24.34 -1.31
N LYS A 28 27.24 -23.34 -1.77
CA LYS A 28 26.72 -22.18 -2.49
C LYS A 28 25.71 -22.68 -3.51
N GLU A 29 24.48 -22.15 -3.47
CA GLU A 29 23.50 -22.40 -4.52
C GLU A 29 24.19 -22.24 -5.87
N PRO A 30 24.17 -23.26 -6.75
CA PRO A 30 24.71 -23.10 -8.08
C PRO A 30 23.85 -22.03 -8.75
N THR A 31 24.39 -20.83 -8.91
CA THR A 31 23.82 -19.83 -9.80
C THR A 31 23.84 -20.47 -11.18
N VAL A 32 22.71 -21.06 -11.58
CA VAL A 32 22.50 -21.58 -12.92
C VAL A 32 22.58 -20.36 -13.83
N LYS A 33 23.77 -20.09 -14.36
CA LYS A 33 24.00 -19.07 -15.38
C LYS A 33 23.40 -19.63 -16.67
N LEU A 34 22.09 -19.45 -16.83
CA LEU A 34 21.41 -19.73 -18.07
C LEU A 34 22.00 -18.82 -19.16
N THR A 35 22.44 -19.43 -20.24
CA THR A 35 22.83 -18.69 -21.45
C THR A 35 21.59 -18.07 -22.09
N GLU A 36 21.79 -16.99 -22.83
CA GLU A 36 20.71 -16.27 -23.52
C GLU A 36 19.87 -17.18 -24.42
N LYS A 37 20.50 -18.19 -25.04
CA LYS A 37 19.83 -19.24 -25.82
C LYS A 37 18.94 -20.15 -24.98
N GLU A 38 19.34 -20.50 -23.77
CA GLU A 38 18.53 -21.31 -22.85
C GLU A 38 17.35 -20.52 -22.30
N ILE A 39 17.55 -19.22 -22.02
CA ILE A 39 16.47 -18.30 -21.64
C ILE A 39 15.44 -18.18 -22.77
N GLN A 40 15.91 -18.02 -24.01
CA GLN A 40 15.06 -17.93 -25.18
C GLN A 40 14.30 -19.24 -25.45
N MET A 41 14.96 -20.38 -25.28
CA MET A 41 14.33 -21.70 -25.41
C MET A 41 13.27 -21.93 -24.32
N ILE A 42 13.54 -21.53 -23.06
CA ILE A 42 12.56 -21.61 -21.97
C ILE A 42 11.37 -20.68 -22.25
N ALA A 43 11.62 -19.48 -22.77
CA ALA A 43 10.56 -18.52 -23.13
C ALA A 43 9.70 -19.05 -24.29
N GLU A 44 10.30 -19.68 -25.31
CA GLU A 44 9.58 -20.28 -26.43
C GLU A 44 8.76 -21.51 -26.01
N ILE A 45 9.31 -22.36 -25.13
CA ILE A 45 8.58 -23.50 -24.56
C ILE A 45 7.43 -23.02 -23.67
N ALA A 46 7.63 -21.98 -22.86
CA ALA A 46 6.57 -21.40 -22.05
C ALA A 46 5.48 -20.78 -22.94
N ALA A 47 5.86 -20.05 -23.98
CA ALA A 47 4.92 -19.41 -24.91
C ALA A 47 4.12 -20.44 -25.72
N SER A 48 4.75 -21.54 -26.17
CA SER A 48 4.06 -22.60 -26.90
C SER A 48 3.07 -23.35 -26.00
N LYS A 49 3.46 -23.64 -24.75
CA LYS A 49 2.59 -24.30 -23.76
C LYS A 49 1.41 -23.43 -23.35
N VAL A 50 1.62 -22.11 -23.21
CA VAL A 50 0.54 -21.14 -22.97
C VAL A 50 -0.41 -21.05 -24.17
N ARG A 51 0.11 -21.13 -25.41
CA ARG A 51 -0.73 -21.18 -26.62
C ARG A 51 -1.52 -22.48 -26.73
N GLU A 52 -0.93 -23.61 -26.36
CA GLU A 52 -1.58 -24.91 -26.35
C GLU A 52 -2.73 -24.97 -25.34
N ILE A 53 -2.50 -24.49 -24.11
CA ILE A 53 -3.55 -24.33 -23.09
C ILE A 53 -4.65 -23.37 -23.58
N ASN A 54 -4.27 -22.30 -24.29
CA ASN A 54 -5.22 -21.34 -24.85
C ASN A 54 -6.08 -21.89 -26.00
N ASN A 55 -5.62 -22.93 -26.71
CA ASN A 55 -6.30 -23.48 -27.88
C ASN A 55 -7.16 -24.72 -27.54
N ASN A 56 -6.85 -25.43 -26.45
CA ASN A 56 -7.54 -26.68 -26.09
C ASN A 56 -8.66 -26.53 -25.05
N GLU A 57 -8.85 -25.36 -24.43
CA GLU A 57 -9.90 -25.14 -23.42
C GLU A 57 -10.84 -23.97 -23.80
N GLY A 58 -12.12 -24.30 -24.02
CA GLY A 58 -13.22 -23.39 -23.68
C GLY A 58 -13.87 -23.88 -22.36
N PRO A 59 -14.59 -23.04 -21.59
CA PRO A 59 -14.67 -21.58 -21.58
C PRO A 59 -13.65 -20.97 -20.57
N LYS A 60 -12.88 -19.98 -21.02
CA LYS A 60 -11.81 -19.30 -20.24
C LYS A 60 -12.27 -18.40 -19.09
N SER A 61 -13.56 -18.35 -18.73
CA SER A 61 -14.00 -17.42 -17.68
C SER A 61 -13.65 -17.93 -16.29
N GLU A 62 -13.92 -19.19 -15.96
CA GLU A 62 -13.95 -19.63 -14.56
C GLU A 62 -12.56 -19.77 -13.91
N VAL A 63 -11.52 -20.12 -14.67
CA VAL A 63 -10.14 -20.21 -14.16
C VAL A 63 -9.48 -18.82 -14.06
N LEU A 64 -9.77 -17.94 -15.02
CA LEU A 64 -9.25 -16.57 -15.02
C LEU A 64 -9.93 -15.73 -13.93
N ASP A 65 -11.25 -15.88 -13.78
CA ASP A 65 -12.05 -15.24 -12.73
C ASP A 65 -11.58 -15.71 -11.35
N ASN A 66 -11.32 -17.01 -11.16
CA ASN A 66 -10.72 -17.52 -9.93
C ASN A 66 -9.31 -16.96 -9.66
N TYR A 67 -8.50 -16.72 -10.69
CA TYR A 67 -7.16 -16.15 -10.53
C TYR A 67 -7.22 -14.66 -10.14
N PHE A 68 -8.13 -13.89 -10.73
CA PHE A 68 -8.35 -12.49 -10.37
C PHE A 68 -8.94 -12.33 -8.96
N ASP A 69 -9.86 -13.22 -8.55
CA ASP A 69 -10.39 -13.23 -7.19
C ASP A 69 -9.33 -13.64 -6.15
N LEU A 70 -8.35 -14.46 -6.55
CA LEU A 70 -7.19 -14.79 -5.71
C LEU A 70 -6.24 -13.59 -5.54
N LEU A 71 -6.05 -12.80 -6.60
CA LEU A 71 -5.20 -11.61 -6.60
C LEU A 71 -5.86 -10.44 -5.87
N GLU A 72 -7.10 -10.10 -6.20
CA GLU A 72 -7.85 -9.00 -5.58
C GLU A 72 -9.09 -9.54 -4.84
N PRO A 73 -8.92 -10.10 -3.63
CA PRO A 73 -10.06 -10.61 -2.90
C PRO A 73 -11.01 -9.44 -2.58
N LYS A 74 -12.27 -9.61 -2.97
CA LYS A 74 -13.35 -8.68 -2.68
C LYS A 74 -14.20 -9.23 -1.55
N LYS A 75 -14.41 -8.43 -0.50
CA LYS A 75 -15.31 -8.79 0.58
C LYS A 75 -16.38 -7.73 0.72
N GLN A 76 -17.64 -8.13 0.67
CA GLN A 76 -18.75 -7.21 0.88
C GLN A 76 -18.67 -6.59 2.28
N VAL A 77 -18.53 -5.25 2.33
CA VAL A 77 -18.46 -4.49 3.59
C VAL A 77 -19.82 -3.87 3.94
N ILE A 78 -20.56 -3.43 2.93
CA ILE A 78 -21.86 -2.74 3.07
C ILE A 78 -22.97 -3.63 2.49
N HIS A 79 -23.99 -3.94 3.30
CA HIS A 79 -25.18 -4.68 2.86
C HIS A 79 -26.35 -3.78 2.47
N GLN A 80 -26.46 -2.58 3.06
CA GLN A 80 -27.56 -1.66 2.76
C GLN A 80 -27.38 -1.01 1.38
N ARG A 81 -28.36 -1.21 0.50
CA ARG A 81 -28.32 -0.74 -0.90
C ARG A 81 -28.21 0.77 -1.02
N GLU A 82 -28.98 1.52 -0.23
CA GLU A 82 -29.00 2.98 -0.24
C GLU A 82 -27.65 3.57 0.18
N PHE A 83 -27.09 3.11 1.30
CA PHE A 83 -25.78 3.53 1.76
C PHE A 83 -24.68 3.15 0.76
N SER A 84 -24.78 1.97 0.16
CA SER A 84 -23.86 1.52 -0.89
C SER A 84 -23.89 2.41 -2.13
N GLN A 85 -25.07 2.85 -2.55
CA GLN A 85 -25.22 3.77 -3.69
C GLN A 85 -24.68 5.15 -3.35
N GLY A 86 -24.98 5.67 -2.15
CA GLY A 86 -24.49 6.97 -1.68
C GLY A 86 -22.97 7.06 -1.66
N VAL A 87 -22.29 6.04 -1.10
CA VAL A 87 -20.82 5.98 -1.09
C VAL A 87 -20.24 5.94 -2.50
N ARG A 88 -20.85 5.16 -3.40
CA ARG A 88 -20.40 5.08 -4.80
C ARG A 88 -20.55 6.41 -5.54
N ILE A 89 -21.68 7.10 -5.36
CA ILE A 89 -21.93 8.43 -5.95
C ILE A 89 -20.92 9.44 -5.42
N ALA A 90 -20.68 9.46 -4.09
CA ALA A 90 -19.66 10.31 -3.49
C ALA A 90 -18.26 10.05 -4.09
N GLY A 91 -17.91 8.78 -4.32
CA GLY A 91 -16.68 8.40 -5.02
C GLY A 91 -16.57 9.02 -6.42
N TRP A 92 -17.61 8.90 -7.24
CA TRP A 92 -17.64 9.52 -8.57
C TRP A 92 -17.53 11.04 -8.52
N ILE A 93 -18.23 11.70 -7.58
CA ILE A 93 -18.13 13.16 -7.40
C ILE A 93 -16.68 13.56 -7.11
N ILE A 94 -15.99 12.88 -6.18
CA ILE A 94 -14.59 13.16 -5.87
C ILE A 94 -13.70 12.98 -7.10
N LEU A 95 -13.92 11.91 -7.88
CA LEU A 95 -13.13 11.65 -9.10
C LEU A 95 -13.31 12.74 -10.14
N SER A 96 -14.57 13.11 -10.39
CA SER A 96 -14.91 14.15 -11.35
C SER A 96 -14.36 15.50 -10.93
N LEU A 97 -14.40 15.84 -9.63
CA LEU A 97 -13.78 17.05 -9.10
C LEU A 97 -12.27 17.04 -9.26
N CYS A 98 -11.59 15.92 -9.01
CA CYS A 98 -10.15 15.80 -9.24
C CYS A 98 -9.80 15.99 -10.73
N GLY A 99 -10.52 15.31 -11.63
CA GLY A 99 -10.31 15.45 -13.07
C GLY A 99 -10.58 16.87 -13.57
N TRP A 100 -11.65 17.50 -13.09
CA TRP A 100 -11.98 18.88 -13.42
C TRP A 100 -10.94 19.86 -12.90
N TYR A 101 -10.51 19.74 -11.63
CA TYR A 101 -9.52 20.64 -11.04
C TYR A 101 -8.18 20.55 -11.79
N TRP A 102 -7.75 19.33 -12.13
CA TRP A 102 -6.54 19.11 -12.91
C TRP A 102 -6.64 19.76 -14.30
N ILE A 103 -7.76 19.55 -15.01
CA ILE A 103 -8.00 20.19 -16.33
C ILE A 103 -8.00 21.72 -16.20
N TYR A 104 -8.65 22.25 -15.16
CA TYR A 104 -8.78 23.69 -14.95
C TYR A 104 -7.42 24.36 -14.72
N PHE A 105 -6.58 23.82 -13.83
CA PHE A 105 -5.26 24.41 -13.60
C PHE A 105 -4.31 24.19 -14.78
N PHE A 106 -4.34 23.00 -15.39
CA PHE A 106 -3.41 22.67 -16.46
C PHE A 106 -3.71 23.36 -17.79
N PHE A 107 -4.99 23.42 -18.19
CA PHE A 107 -5.38 23.96 -19.51
C PHE A 107 -5.92 25.39 -19.46
N ILE A 108 -6.62 25.78 -18.39
CA ILE A 108 -7.31 27.08 -18.32
C ILE A 108 -6.45 28.14 -17.65
N LEU A 109 -6.04 27.91 -16.40
CA LEU A 109 -5.22 28.90 -15.67
C LEU A 109 -3.76 28.91 -16.13
N GLN A 110 -3.23 27.75 -16.57
CA GLN A 110 -1.80 27.59 -16.91
C GLN A 110 -0.85 28.02 -15.78
N GLU A 111 -1.33 27.97 -14.54
CA GLU A 111 -0.56 28.31 -13.34
C GLU A 111 -0.08 27.03 -12.64
N TYR A 112 0.96 27.19 -11.84
CA TYR A 112 1.53 26.08 -11.07
C TYR A 112 0.49 25.57 -10.06
N GLU A 113 0.19 24.27 -10.13
CA GLU A 113 -0.93 23.67 -9.40
C GLU A 113 -0.76 23.75 -7.86
N PRO A 114 -1.78 24.21 -7.12
CA PRO A 114 -1.69 24.42 -5.66
C PRO A 114 -1.86 23.12 -4.85
N LEU A 115 -2.23 22.01 -5.48
CA LEU A 115 -2.35 20.70 -4.84
C LEU A 115 -1.09 19.87 -5.09
N THR A 116 -0.60 19.19 -4.06
CA THR A 116 0.53 18.26 -4.24
C THR A 116 0.07 17.01 -5.01
N TYR A 117 0.93 16.43 -5.83
CA TYR A 117 0.66 15.15 -6.51
C TYR A 117 0.23 14.05 -5.52
N THR A 118 0.78 14.06 -4.30
CA THR A 118 0.38 13.13 -3.24
C THR A 118 -1.09 13.34 -2.86
N THR A 119 -1.53 14.59 -2.66
CA THR A 119 -2.93 14.90 -2.36
C THR A 119 -3.86 14.40 -3.48
N TYR A 120 -3.48 14.61 -4.74
CA TYR A 120 -4.22 14.13 -5.90
C TYR A 120 -4.35 12.61 -5.97
N ILE A 121 -3.21 11.93 -5.91
CA ILE A 121 -3.16 10.48 -5.98
C ILE A 121 -3.98 9.88 -4.84
N THR A 122 -3.87 10.43 -3.63
CA THR A 122 -4.67 9.96 -2.51
C THR A 122 -6.16 10.24 -2.71
N LEU A 123 -6.57 11.40 -3.25
CA LEU A 123 -7.99 11.66 -3.56
C LEU A 123 -8.55 10.70 -4.61
N ILE A 124 -7.77 10.37 -5.64
CA ILE A 124 -8.12 9.35 -6.63
C ILE A 124 -8.27 7.99 -5.95
N LEU A 125 -7.33 7.59 -5.09
CA LEU A 125 -7.40 6.33 -4.35
C LEU A 125 -8.61 6.27 -3.40
N ILE A 126 -8.92 7.36 -2.70
CA ILE A 126 -10.13 7.52 -1.88
C ILE A 126 -11.38 7.34 -2.75
N SER A 127 -11.44 8.00 -3.89
CA SER A 127 -12.54 7.89 -4.85
C SER A 127 -12.74 6.45 -5.32
N LEU A 128 -11.68 5.79 -5.79
CA LEU A 128 -11.74 4.40 -6.26
C LEU A 128 -12.15 3.43 -5.14
N THR A 129 -11.69 3.70 -3.90
CA THR A 129 -12.10 2.95 -2.71
C THR A 129 -13.60 3.09 -2.45
N CYS A 130 -14.15 4.31 -2.57
CA CYS A 130 -15.59 4.58 -2.45
C CYS A 130 -16.42 3.96 -3.59
N ILE A 131 -15.96 4.05 -4.84
CA ILE A 131 -16.65 3.46 -6.00
C ILE A 131 -16.79 1.94 -5.84
N ASN A 132 -15.73 1.31 -5.32
CA ASN A 132 -15.68 -0.10 -4.95
C ASN A 132 -16.32 -0.42 -3.59
N LYS A 133 -16.96 0.55 -2.92
CA LYS A 133 -17.69 0.36 -1.66
C LYS A 133 -16.85 -0.31 -0.56
N PHE A 134 -15.54 -0.01 -0.53
CA PHE A 134 -14.57 -0.62 0.39
C PHE A 134 -14.37 -2.14 0.20
N GLU A 135 -14.78 -2.72 -0.92
CA GLU A 135 -14.71 -4.17 -1.15
C GLU A 135 -13.30 -4.64 -1.53
N SER A 136 -12.53 -3.79 -2.22
CA SER A 136 -11.16 -4.09 -2.65
C SER A 136 -10.17 -4.01 -1.49
N ILE A 137 -9.59 -5.15 -1.13
CA ILE A 137 -8.57 -5.24 -0.08
C ILE A 137 -7.31 -4.45 -0.45
N MET A 138 -6.93 -4.46 -1.73
CA MET A 138 -5.78 -3.71 -2.23
C MET A 138 -6.01 -2.20 -2.06
N LEU A 139 -7.12 -1.67 -2.57
CA LEU A 139 -7.42 -0.25 -2.47
C LEU A 139 -7.55 0.22 -1.03
N ASN A 140 -8.21 -0.54 -0.16
CA ASN A 140 -8.30 -0.22 1.27
C ASN A 140 -6.93 -0.12 1.92
N SER A 141 -6.03 -1.06 1.61
CA SER A 141 -4.70 -1.15 2.22
C SER A 141 -3.77 -0.04 1.74
N ILE A 142 -3.78 0.28 0.44
CA ILE A 142 -2.95 1.35 -0.10
C ILE A 142 -3.48 2.71 0.38
N THR A 143 -4.80 2.94 0.26
CA THR A 143 -5.41 4.26 0.55
C THR A 143 -5.18 4.72 1.98
N CYS A 144 -5.08 3.82 2.97
CA CYS A 144 -5.02 4.21 4.38
C CYS A 144 -3.62 4.58 4.90
N LEU A 145 -2.55 4.35 4.14
CA LEU A 145 -1.18 4.49 4.65
C LEU A 145 -0.74 5.90 4.96
N THR A 146 -1.31 6.89 4.30
CA THR A 146 -0.95 8.30 4.51
C THR A 146 -1.75 8.96 5.62
N VAL A 147 -2.56 8.20 6.38
CA VAL A 147 -3.46 8.72 7.43
C VAL A 147 -2.77 9.64 8.43
N TYR A 148 -1.64 9.22 9.01
CA TYR A 148 -0.93 10.04 9.98
C TYR A 148 -0.21 11.22 9.33
N GLY A 149 0.27 11.05 8.09
CA GLY A 149 0.85 12.15 7.32
C GLY A 149 -0.17 13.28 7.09
N PHE A 150 -1.36 12.94 6.61
CA PHE A 150 -2.43 13.91 6.37
C PHE A 150 -2.95 14.58 7.66
N ILE A 151 -3.08 13.82 8.76
CA ILE A 151 -3.46 14.39 10.06
C ILE A 151 -2.38 15.37 10.56
N SER A 152 -1.10 14.99 10.52
CA SER A 152 0.00 15.86 10.95
C SER A 152 0.10 17.13 10.11
N ILE A 153 0.03 17.02 8.77
CA ILE A 153 0.02 18.18 7.87
C ILE A 153 -1.15 19.11 8.20
N SER A 154 -2.33 18.56 8.49
CA SER A 154 -3.50 19.36 8.82
C SER A 154 -3.26 20.19 10.09
N PHE A 155 -2.87 19.55 11.20
CA PHE A 155 -2.61 20.28 12.45
C PHE A 155 -1.53 21.35 12.27
N TRP A 156 -0.54 21.10 11.42
CA TRP A 156 0.46 22.11 11.08
C TRP A 156 -0.12 23.30 10.31
N LEU A 157 -0.87 23.03 9.24
CA LEU A 157 -1.49 24.08 8.42
C LEU A 157 -2.48 24.93 9.21
N LEU A 158 -3.13 24.37 10.22
CA LEU A 158 -4.00 25.14 11.14
C LEU A 158 -3.26 26.31 11.81
N VAL A 159 -1.98 26.14 12.13
CA VAL A 159 -1.17 27.15 12.84
C VAL A 159 -0.60 28.20 11.89
N VAL A 160 -0.29 27.82 10.65
CA VAL A 160 0.46 28.67 9.70
C VAL A 160 -0.45 29.42 8.73
N THR A 161 -1.69 28.97 8.54
CA THR A 161 -2.53 29.49 7.47
C THR A 161 -3.18 30.83 7.82
N ASN A 162 -2.88 31.86 7.01
CA ASN A 162 -3.37 33.23 7.20
C ASN A 162 -4.52 33.65 6.26
N ASN A 163 -4.97 32.77 5.36
CA ASN A 163 -6.04 33.05 4.38
C ASN A 163 -7.02 31.88 4.28
N ILE A 164 -8.32 32.21 4.17
CA ILE A 164 -9.44 31.28 4.01
C ILE A 164 -9.22 30.27 2.87
N ALA A 165 -8.68 30.70 1.72
CA ALA A 165 -8.46 29.81 0.58
C ALA A 165 -7.45 28.69 0.90
N HIS A 166 -6.31 29.05 1.49
CA HIS A 166 -5.30 28.09 1.96
C HIS A 166 -5.81 27.25 3.13
N PHE A 167 -6.73 27.78 3.94
CA PHE A 167 -7.30 27.05 5.07
C PHE A 167 -8.19 25.91 4.59
N ILE A 168 -9.02 26.19 3.57
CA ILE A 168 -9.91 25.20 2.98
C ILE A 168 -9.12 24.15 2.19
N GLY A 169 -8.25 24.57 1.26
CA GLY A 169 -7.46 23.65 0.42
C GLY A 169 -6.36 22.90 1.17
N GLY A 170 -5.83 23.51 2.23
CA GLY A 170 -4.82 22.94 3.10
C GLY A 170 -5.47 22.17 4.26
N PHE A 171 -5.76 22.85 5.35
CA PHE A 171 -6.25 22.22 6.58
C PHE A 171 -7.50 21.35 6.39
N VAL A 172 -8.59 21.92 5.85
CA VAL A 172 -9.88 21.22 5.79
C VAL A 172 -9.80 19.97 4.90
N LEU A 173 -9.20 20.11 3.71
CA LEU A 173 -9.07 19.01 2.77
C LEU A 173 -8.19 17.87 3.31
N HIS A 174 -6.98 18.19 3.81
CA HIS A 174 -6.07 17.19 4.33
C HIS A 174 -6.65 16.50 5.57
N LEU A 175 -7.41 17.23 6.39
CA LEU A 175 -8.06 16.67 7.57
C LEU A 175 -9.21 15.74 7.17
N ALA A 176 -10.01 16.11 6.17
CA ALA A 176 -11.06 15.26 5.63
C ALA A 176 -10.50 13.95 5.04
N MET A 177 -9.38 14.03 4.33
CA MET A 177 -8.66 12.86 3.82
C MET A 177 -8.15 11.98 4.97
N GLY A 178 -7.49 12.58 5.97
CA GLY A 178 -7.02 11.88 7.17
C GLY A 178 -8.16 11.19 7.92
N PHE A 179 -9.31 11.84 8.10
CA PHE A 179 -10.47 11.22 8.73
C PHE A 179 -11.04 10.06 7.91
N PHE A 180 -11.14 10.20 6.59
CA PHE A 180 -11.59 9.13 5.72
C PHE A 180 -10.66 7.91 5.82
N GLN A 181 -9.35 8.12 5.74
CA GLN A 181 -8.36 7.06 5.87
C GLN A 181 -8.39 6.44 7.27
N GLY A 182 -8.55 7.25 8.31
CA GLY A 182 -8.75 6.81 9.69
C GLY A 182 -9.98 5.94 9.83
N TYR A 183 -11.08 6.29 9.18
CA TYR A 183 -12.28 5.47 9.11
C TYR A 183 -11.99 4.09 8.49
N LEU A 184 -11.23 4.00 7.39
CA LEU A 184 -10.82 2.72 6.81
C LEU A 184 -10.05 1.84 7.82
N VAL A 185 -9.14 2.45 8.59
CA VAL A 185 -8.33 1.75 9.59
C VAL A 185 -9.18 1.28 10.77
N LEU A 186 -9.99 2.17 11.33
CA LEU A 186 -10.77 1.91 12.54
C LEU A 186 -11.99 1.00 12.29
N HIS A 187 -12.53 0.98 11.07
CA HIS A 187 -13.69 0.16 10.77
C HIS A 187 -13.35 -1.33 10.77
N LYS A 188 -13.92 -2.07 11.73
CA LYS A 188 -13.59 -3.48 11.98
C LYS A 188 -13.89 -4.44 10.81
N ARG A 189 -14.89 -4.10 9.98
CA ARG A 189 -15.32 -4.95 8.85
C ARG A 189 -14.57 -4.70 7.55
N ILE A 190 -13.82 -3.59 7.44
CA ILE A 190 -13.04 -3.29 6.22
C ILE A 190 -11.77 -4.14 6.26
N PRO A 191 -11.59 -5.11 5.34
CA PRO A 191 -10.42 -5.95 5.30
C PRO A 191 -9.22 -5.22 4.68
N MET A 192 -8.04 -5.55 5.18
CA MET A 192 -6.75 -5.12 4.64
C MET A 192 -5.81 -6.33 4.52
N SER A 193 -4.76 -6.22 3.70
CA SER A 193 -3.73 -7.28 3.57
C SER A 193 -2.36 -6.74 3.92
N LYS A 194 -1.55 -7.57 4.56
CA LYS A 194 -0.14 -7.26 4.88
C LYS A 194 0.67 -6.95 3.62
N ARG A 195 0.46 -7.74 2.55
CA ARG A 195 1.16 -7.56 1.27
C ARG A 195 0.83 -6.20 0.68
N TYR A 196 -0.45 -5.85 0.62
CA TYR A 196 -0.88 -4.58 0.04
C TYR A 196 -0.54 -3.36 0.90
N LEU A 197 -0.43 -3.51 2.21
CA LEU A 197 0.13 -2.47 3.07
C LEU A 197 1.61 -2.21 2.76
N ILE A 198 2.41 -3.25 2.49
CA ILE A 198 3.80 -3.08 2.05
C ILE A 198 3.86 -2.47 0.65
N CYS A 199 3.02 -2.94 -0.30
CA CYS A 199 2.93 -2.36 -1.63
C CYS A 199 2.57 -0.88 -1.57
N GLY A 200 1.61 -0.50 -0.73
CA GLY A 200 1.25 0.90 -0.53
C GLY A 200 2.39 1.70 0.09
N PHE A 201 3.18 1.12 1.00
CA PHE A 201 4.32 1.81 1.62
C PHE A 201 5.38 2.12 0.55
N LEU A 202 5.69 1.14 -0.31
CA LEU A 202 6.59 1.33 -1.44
C LEU A 202 6.03 2.33 -2.45
N PHE A 203 4.75 2.22 -2.79
CA PHE A 203 4.06 3.14 -3.68
C PHE A 203 4.19 4.58 -3.21
N TYR A 204 3.83 4.86 -1.95
CA TYR A 204 3.94 6.21 -1.40
C TYR A 204 5.39 6.64 -1.23
N THR A 205 6.31 5.75 -0.88
CA THR A 205 7.74 6.12 -0.81
C THR A 205 8.28 6.55 -2.17
N ILE A 206 7.93 5.83 -3.25
CA ILE A 206 8.35 6.18 -4.61
C ILE A 206 7.72 7.52 -5.02
N PHE A 207 6.41 7.68 -4.87
CA PHE A 207 5.71 8.90 -5.29
C PHE A 207 6.07 10.14 -4.44
N LEU A 208 6.29 9.96 -3.13
CA LEU A 208 6.73 11.04 -2.24
C LEU A 208 8.20 11.37 -2.40
N SER A 209 9.05 10.46 -2.90
CA SER A 209 10.50 10.71 -3.04
C SER A 209 10.87 11.75 -4.11
N SER A 210 9.91 12.33 -4.82
CA SER A 210 10.21 13.41 -5.75
C SER A 210 10.49 14.73 -5.02
N TYR A 211 11.63 15.35 -5.37
CA TYR A 211 12.09 16.62 -4.81
C TYR A 211 11.02 17.72 -4.84
N ASP A 212 10.25 17.79 -5.93
CA ASP A 212 9.15 18.76 -6.13
C ASP A 212 8.05 18.62 -5.06
N GLN A 213 7.79 17.41 -4.52
CA GLN A 213 6.79 17.23 -3.46
C GLN A 213 7.24 17.82 -2.12
N PHE A 214 8.50 17.61 -1.74
CA PHE A 214 9.03 18.13 -0.48
C PHE A 214 9.18 19.65 -0.52
N GLN A 215 9.69 20.18 -1.63
CA GLN A 215 9.83 21.62 -1.83
C GLN A 215 8.45 22.31 -1.79
N ARG A 216 7.44 21.78 -2.49
CA ARG A 216 6.07 22.32 -2.44
C ARG A 216 5.50 22.30 -1.05
N LEU A 217 5.69 21.19 -0.32
CA LEU A 217 5.20 21.11 1.04
C LEU A 217 5.92 22.11 1.96
N ASN A 218 7.24 22.24 1.86
CA ASN A 218 8.02 23.21 2.64
C ASN A 218 7.60 24.65 2.35
N ILE A 219 7.28 24.98 1.09
CA ILE A 219 6.71 26.28 0.70
C ILE A 219 5.32 26.46 1.31
N MET A 220 4.41 25.49 1.13
CA MET A 220 3.03 25.55 1.64
C MET A 220 2.97 25.63 3.16
N THR A 221 3.92 24.99 3.85
CA THR A 221 4.00 24.94 5.31
C THR A 221 4.85 26.08 5.89
N GLY A 222 5.41 26.94 5.06
CA GLY A 222 6.29 28.06 5.46
C GLY A 222 7.59 27.60 6.13
N GLN A 223 8.02 26.35 5.89
CA GLN A 223 9.17 25.72 6.54
C GLN A 223 10.46 25.76 5.73
N GLN A 224 10.44 26.33 4.54
CA GLN A 224 11.60 26.42 3.64
C GLN A 224 12.87 27.00 4.31
N GLU A 225 12.72 27.83 5.34
CA GLU A 225 13.84 28.44 6.08
C GLU A 225 14.26 27.63 7.33
N ILE A 226 13.40 26.71 7.80
CA ILE A 226 13.57 26.00 9.08
C ILE A 226 13.95 24.53 8.85
N PHE A 227 13.35 23.87 7.87
CA PHE A 227 13.60 22.49 7.53
C PHE A 227 14.10 22.35 6.10
N THR A 228 15.18 21.61 5.92
CA THR A 228 15.67 21.23 4.60
C THR A 228 14.72 20.20 3.96
N ASP A 229 14.68 20.15 2.63
CA ASP A 229 13.90 19.16 1.89
C ASP A 229 14.24 17.71 2.32
N LEU A 230 15.50 17.47 2.70
CA LEU A 230 15.95 16.19 3.25
C LEU A 230 15.30 15.88 4.61
N ALA A 231 15.23 16.85 5.53
CA ALA A 231 14.60 16.66 6.83
C ALA A 231 13.10 16.35 6.67
N THR A 232 12.43 17.04 5.74
CA THR A 232 11.03 16.78 5.37
C THR A 232 10.86 15.38 4.81
N ALA A 233 11.71 14.95 3.87
CA ALA A 233 11.69 13.60 3.33
C ALA A 233 11.83 12.51 4.40
N VAL A 234 12.75 12.70 5.34
CA VAL A 234 12.96 11.79 6.47
C VAL A 234 11.73 11.73 7.37
N HIS A 235 11.10 12.88 7.66
CA HIS A 235 9.88 12.94 8.45
C HIS A 235 8.71 12.18 7.79
N PHE A 236 8.54 12.30 6.47
CA PHE A 236 7.54 11.53 5.72
C PHE A 236 7.78 10.04 5.78
N PHE A 237 9.04 9.62 5.57
CA PHE A 237 9.41 8.21 5.65
C PHE A 237 9.06 7.62 7.01
N TYR A 238 9.41 8.30 8.11
CA TYR A 238 9.03 7.87 9.46
C TYR A 238 7.53 7.88 9.67
N SER A 239 6.81 8.90 9.21
CA SER A 239 5.36 8.99 9.33
C SER A 239 4.66 7.84 8.60
N LEU A 240 5.10 7.49 7.39
CA LEU A 240 4.61 6.32 6.65
C LEU A 240 4.95 5.00 7.35
N GLY A 241 6.17 4.86 7.87
CA GLY A 241 6.60 3.66 8.59
C GLY A 241 5.80 3.43 9.88
N ILE A 242 5.58 4.50 10.65
CA ILE A 242 4.73 4.48 11.84
C ILE A 242 3.28 4.14 11.45
N SER A 243 2.76 4.74 10.38
CA SER A 243 1.41 4.44 9.85
C SER A 243 1.26 2.96 9.54
N LEU A 244 2.22 2.39 8.81
CA LEU A 244 2.24 0.97 8.47
C LEU A 244 2.20 0.08 9.72
N ILE A 245 3.06 0.35 10.71
CA ILE A 245 3.15 -0.43 11.94
C ILE A 245 1.85 -0.36 12.74
N LEU A 246 1.31 0.85 12.92
CA LEU A 246 0.09 1.06 13.71
C LEU A 246 -1.14 0.45 13.03
N ILE A 247 -1.27 0.59 11.71
CA ILE A 247 -2.35 -0.03 10.93
C ILE A 247 -2.25 -1.56 11.04
N TYR A 248 -1.05 -2.11 10.86
CA TYR A 248 -0.79 -3.54 10.99
C TYR A 248 -1.18 -4.06 12.37
N TRP A 249 -0.73 -3.44 13.46
CA TRP A 249 -1.07 -3.85 14.82
C TRP A 249 -2.56 -3.71 15.13
N TYR A 250 -3.17 -2.59 14.74
CA TYR A 250 -4.58 -2.35 14.98
C TYR A 250 -5.46 -3.37 14.25
N LYS A 251 -5.26 -3.56 12.93
CA LYS A 251 -6.05 -4.50 12.14
C LYS A 251 -5.81 -5.95 12.54
N LYS A 252 -4.59 -6.31 12.94
CA LYS A 252 -4.30 -7.65 13.49
C LYS A 252 -5.07 -7.93 14.77
N ARG A 253 -5.29 -6.92 15.62
CA ARG A 253 -5.94 -7.09 16.94
C ARG A 253 -7.45 -6.90 16.91
N TYR A 254 -7.96 -5.95 16.14
CA TYR A 254 -9.35 -5.49 16.24
C TYR A 254 -10.16 -5.58 14.93
N GLY A 255 -9.52 -5.91 13.81
CA GLY A 255 -10.15 -5.93 12.49
C GLY A 255 -9.84 -7.20 11.71
N ILE A 256 -9.90 -7.09 10.38
CA ILE A 256 -9.61 -8.18 9.46
C ILE A 256 -8.30 -7.85 8.73
N LEU A 257 -7.26 -8.61 9.02
CA LEU A 257 -5.97 -8.52 8.35
C LEU A 257 -5.63 -9.85 7.68
N LEU A 258 -5.64 -9.83 6.36
CA LEU A 258 -5.35 -10.97 5.50
C LEU A 258 -3.84 -11.08 5.21
N PRO A 259 -3.36 -12.29 4.88
CA PRO A 259 -1.96 -12.53 4.57
C PRO A 259 -1.45 -11.78 3.33
#